data_AF-A0AAI9HHI8-F1
#
_entry.id   AF-A0AAI9HHI8-F1
#
_cell.length_a   1.000
_cell.length_b   1.000
_cell.length_c   1.000
_cell.angle_alpha   90.00
_cell.angle_beta   90.00
_cell.angle_gamma   90.00
#
_symmetry.space_group_name_H-M   'P 1'
#
loop_
_entity.id
_entity.type
_entity.pdbx_description
1 polymer ?
#
loop_
_entity_poly.entity_id
_entity_poly.type
_entity_poly.pdbx_seq_one_letter_code
_entity_poly.pdbx_strand_id
1 'polypeptide(L)'
;MQKLEEIYRDHRGYELNETRKDLDALSKVVSYCVSKFYKEMYLQKKKGALPDILPAKTPRAQELYDLYQAVTHRALSGMPHQMIAIEMEHDRYQSPANIIASRRGLRKTPLPWDVSQVDDLLSIQWVNDEIKKLNKKEIHHPPIQPAAVDNLSDSEK
;
A
#
# COMPACT_ATOMS: atom_id res chain seq x y z
N MET A 1 20.83 -5.41 14.48
CA MET A 1 19.87 -4.37 14.04
C MET A 1 20.13 -3.15 14.89
N GLN A 2 20.47 -2.00 14.29
CA GLN A 2 20.58 -0.74 15.02
C GLN A 2 19.18 -0.22 15.35
N LYS A 3 18.97 0.27 16.57
CA LYS A 3 17.68 0.85 16.98
C LYS A 3 17.50 2.20 16.29
N LEU A 4 16.25 2.58 15.99
CA LEU A 4 15.93 3.86 15.31
C LEU A 4 16.51 5.08 16.05
N GLU A 5 16.56 5.01 17.37
CA GLU A 5 17.18 6.01 18.25
C GLU A 5 18.69 6.18 18.02
N GLU A 6 19.41 5.10 17.74
CA GLU A 6 20.84 5.13 17.44
C GLU A 6 21.09 5.81 16.08
N ILE A 7 20.28 5.48 15.08
CA ILE A 7 20.35 6.09 13.75
C ILE A 7 19.97 7.57 13.79
N TYR A 8 18.98 7.94 14.62
CA TYR A 8 18.61 9.33 14.84
C TYR A 8 19.78 10.14 15.43
N ARG A 9 20.41 9.60 16.48
CA ARG A 9 21.56 10.20 17.15
C ARG A 9 22.74 10.37 16.20
N ASP A 10 23.07 9.36 15.40
CA ASP A 10 24.15 9.42 14.42
C ASP A 10 23.88 10.45 13.31
N HIS A 11 22.62 10.60 12.89
CA HIS A 11 22.26 11.53 11.81
C HIS A 11 22.11 12.99 12.29
N ARG A 12 21.71 13.21 13.55
CA ARG A 12 21.38 14.55 14.08
C ARG A 12 22.37 15.09 15.10
N GLY A 13 23.14 14.22 15.76
CA GLY A 13 24.13 14.58 16.76
C GLY A 13 23.58 14.85 18.17
N TYR A 14 22.30 14.55 18.43
CA TYR A 14 21.66 14.71 19.74
C TYR A 14 20.56 13.65 19.97
N GLU A 15 20.12 13.49 21.22
CA GLU A 15 19.13 12.47 21.61
C GLU A 15 17.69 12.83 21.16
N LEU A 16 16.90 11.81 20.85
CA LEU A 16 15.50 11.97 20.48
C LEU A 16 14.69 12.37 21.72
N ASN A 17 14.15 13.59 21.72
CA ASN A 17 13.14 14.00 22.68
C ASN A 17 11.77 13.94 21.98
N GLU A 18 10.68 13.64 22.68
CA GLU A 18 9.35 13.50 22.05
C GLU A 18 8.68 14.87 21.82
N THR A 19 9.42 15.89 21.38
CA THR A 19 8.84 17.20 21.08
C THR A 19 8.32 17.27 19.63
N ARG A 20 7.40 18.20 19.34
CA ARG A 20 6.80 18.37 18.00
C ARG A 20 7.84 18.63 16.90
N LYS A 21 8.98 19.25 17.22
CA LYS A 21 10.11 19.45 16.28
C LYS A 21 10.91 18.17 16.02
N ASP A 22 10.98 17.29 17.01
CA ASP A 22 11.66 16.01 16.89
C ASP A 22 10.84 14.99 16.10
N LEU A 23 9.51 15.11 16.05
CA LEU A 23 8.65 14.30 15.16
C LEU A 23 8.93 14.57 13.67
N ASP A 24 9.11 15.83 13.27
CA ASP A 24 9.52 16.19 11.90
C ASP A 24 10.95 15.71 11.60
N ALA A 25 11.84 15.76 12.59
CA ALA A 25 13.18 15.24 12.47
C ALA A 25 13.20 13.70 12.35
N LEU A 26 12.34 13.02 13.10
CA LEU A 26 12.13 11.57 13.07
C LEU A 26 11.55 11.13 11.73
N SER A 27 10.56 11.85 11.19
CA SER A 27 10.01 11.61 9.86
C SER A 27 11.09 11.66 8.77
N LYS A 28 12.03 12.62 8.87
CA LYS A 28 13.19 12.72 7.96
C LYS A 28 14.17 11.57 8.15
N VAL A 29 14.41 11.12 9.38
CA VAL A 29 15.28 9.96 9.67
C VAL A 29 14.64 8.67 9.15
N VAL A 30 13.34 8.47 9.35
CA VAL A 30 12.59 7.34 8.78
C VAL A 30 12.65 7.37 7.26
N SER A 31 12.42 8.52 6.63
CA SER A 31 12.55 8.69 5.18
C SER A 31 13.96 8.35 4.67
N TYR A 32 15.00 8.74 5.43
CA TYR A 32 16.39 8.39 5.14
C TYR A 32 16.65 6.88 5.31
N CYS A 33 16.16 6.26 6.38
CA CYS A 33 16.25 4.82 6.61
C CYS A 33 15.57 4.03 5.50
N VAL A 34 14.37 4.43 5.10
CA VAL A 34 13.63 3.84 3.97
C VAL A 34 14.41 4.00 2.67
N SER A 35 14.96 5.19 2.40
CA SER A 35 15.76 5.45 1.20
C SER A 35 17.07 4.65 1.17
N LYS A 36 17.75 4.53 2.31
CA LYS A 36 18.99 3.77 2.46
C LYS A 36 18.73 2.27 2.32
N PHE A 37 17.68 1.76 2.98
CA PHE A 37 17.22 0.39 2.83
C PHE A 37 16.85 0.10 1.36
N TYR A 38 16.11 1.00 0.71
CA TYR A 38 15.76 0.89 -0.70
C TYR A 38 17.02 0.83 -1.59
N LYS A 39 18.01 1.68 -1.33
CA LYS A 39 19.26 1.69 -2.10
C LYS A 39 20.12 0.45 -1.87
N GLU A 40 20.28 0.00 -0.63
CA GLU A 40 21.07 -1.18 -0.27
C GLU A 40 20.42 -2.50 -0.72
N MET A 41 19.09 -2.59 -0.62
CA MET A 41 18.35 -3.80 -1.02
C MET A 41 18.16 -3.91 -2.52
N TYR A 42 17.89 -2.80 -3.23
CA TYR A 42 17.40 -2.88 -4.61
C TYR A 42 18.39 -2.40 -5.67
N LEU A 43 19.22 -1.38 -5.40
CA LEU A 43 20.15 -0.85 -6.39
C LEU A 43 21.48 -1.60 -6.42
N GLN A 44 21.92 -2.18 -5.30
CA GLN A 44 23.23 -2.83 -5.22
C GLN A 44 23.20 -4.37 -5.36
N LYS A 45 22.06 -5.03 -5.18
CA LYS A 45 21.96 -6.49 -5.31
C LYS A 45 21.00 -6.88 -6.42
N LYS A 46 21.54 -7.42 -7.52
CA LYS A 46 20.77 -8.25 -8.49
C LYS A 46 20.21 -9.55 -7.88
N LYS A 47 20.33 -9.76 -6.57
CA LYS A 47 19.78 -10.90 -5.79
C LYS A 47 19.48 -10.43 -4.37
N GLY A 48 18.26 -9.95 -4.18
CA GLY A 48 17.76 -9.40 -2.92
C GLY A 48 16.46 -8.63 -3.14
N ALA A 49 15.75 -8.94 -4.22
CA ALA A 49 14.49 -8.30 -4.51
C ALA A 49 13.54 -8.66 -3.37
N LEU A 50 13.03 -7.65 -2.66
CA LEU A 50 11.65 -7.78 -2.20
C LEU A 50 10.84 -8.33 -3.37
N PRO A 51 9.81 -9.16 -3.10
CA PRO A 51 8.83 -9.57 -4.09
C PRO A 51 8.68 -8.48 -5.15
N ASP A 52 8.93 -8.79 -6.42
CA ASP A 52 8.91 -7.80 -7.52
C ASP A 52 7.47 -7.36 -7.77
N ILE A 53 6.87 -6.77 -6.74
CA ILE A 53 5.46 -6.45 -6.65
C ILE A 53 5.25 -5.14 -7.38
N LEU A 54 4.35 -5.17 -8.35
CA LEU A 54 4.06 -4.01 -9.18
C LEU A 54 3.52 -2.88 -8.31
N PRO A 55 3.86 -1.61 -8.62
CA PRO A 55 3.31 -0.49 -7.88
C PRO A 55 1.79 -0.43 -8.06
N ALA A 56 1.06 -0.33 -6.95
CA ALA A 56 -0.36 -0.01 -6.94
C ALA A 56 -0.57 1.45 -7.37
N LYS A 57 -1.31 1.67 -8.46
CA LYS A 57 -1.56 3.01 -9.04
C LYS A 57 -3.00 3.48 -8.84
N THR A 58 -3.85 2.61 -8.32
CA THR A 58 -5.30 2.84 -8.13
C THR A 58 -5.68 2.47 -6.70
N PRO A 59 -6.71 3.09 -6.10
CA PRO A 59 -7.13 2.76 -4.73
C PRO A 59 -7.40 1.27 -4.53
N ARG A 60 -8.00 0.61 -5.52
CA ARG A 60 -8.26 -0.84 -5.47
C ARG A 60 -7.00 -1.69 -5.56
N ALA A 61 -6.03 -1.27 -6.37
CA ALA A 61 -4.73 -1.95 -6.39
C ALA A 61 -4.01 -1.79 -5.05
N GLN A 62 -4.19 -0.64 -4.38
CA GLN A 62 -3.65 -0.40 -3.04
C GLN A 62 -4.32 -1.30 -2.00
N GLU A 63 -5.65 -1.42 -2.03
CA GLU A 63 -6.39 -2.35 -1.14
C GLU A 63 -5.90 -3.80 -1.29
N LEU A 64 -5.67 -4.27 -2.51
CA LEU A 64 -5.14 -5.61 -2.75
C LEU A 64 -3.70 -5.76 -2.25
N TYR A 65 -2.88 -4.72 -2.41
CA TYR A 65 -1.51 -4.68 -1.91
C TYR A 65 -1.46 -4.74 -0.38
N ASP A 66 -2.35 -4.03 0.30
CA ASP A 66 -2.44 -4.03 1.76
C ASP A 66 -2.87 -5.40 2.29
N LEU A 67 -3.83 -6.07 1.63
CA LEU A 67 -4.19 -7.46 1.95
C LEU A 67 -3.01 -8.42 1.81
N TYR A 68 -2.25 -8.29 0.73
CA TYR A 68 -1.05 -9.08 0.51
C TYR A 68 -0.06 -8.94 1.68
N GLN A 69 0.20 -7.71 2.14
CA GLN A 69 1.08 -7.47 3.27
C GLN A 69 0.54 -8.07 4.57
N ALA A 70 -0.76 -7.90 4.85
CA ALA A 70 -1.41 -8.41 6.04
C ALA A 70 -1.39 -9.94 6.12
N VAL A 71 -1.64 -10.63 5.00
CA VAL A 71 -1.59 -12.09 4.91
C VAL A 71 -0.15 -12.60 5.00
N THR A 72 0.78 -11.97 4.29
CA THR A 72 2.21 -12.33 4.33
C THR A 72 2.77 -12.21 5.74
N HIS A 73 2.43 -11.15 6.47
CA HIS A 73 2.86 -10.97 7.86
C HIS A 73 2.38 -12.11 8.79
N ARG A 74 1.11 -12.52 8.66
CA ARG A 74 0.54 -13.63 9.47
C ARG A 74 1.18 -14.96 9.10
N ALA A 75 1.37 -15.23 7.81
CA ALA A 75 2.04 -16.44 7.33
C ALA A 75 3.49 -16.52 7.83
N LEU A 76 4.23 -15.41 7.80
CA LEU A 76 5.60 -15.33 8.32
C LEU A 76 5.67 -15.52 9.85
N SER A 77 4.60 -15.18 10.57
CA SER A 77 4.45 -15.49 11.99
C SER A 77 4.17 -16.98 12.28
N GLY A 78 4.09 -17.82 11.24
CA GLY A 78 3.84 -19.26 11.37
C GLY A 78 2.36 -19.64 11.47
N MET A 79 1.44 -18.72 11.16
CA MET A 79 0.01 -18.98 11.24
C MET A 79 -0.45 -19.91 10.10
N PRO A 80 -1.24 -20.97 10.39
CA PRO A 80 -1.83 -21.81 9.35
C PRO A 80 -2.77 -21.01 8.44
N HIS A 81 -2.80 -21.31 7.14
CA HIS A 81 -3.58 -20.54 6.17
C HIS A 81 -5.08 -20.52 6.48
N GLN A 82 -5.63 -21.60 7.06
CA GLN A 82 -7.00 -21.65 7.55
C GLN A 82 -7.26 -20.59 8.64
N MET A 83 -6.33 -20.45 9.58
CA MET A 83 -6.44 -19.46 10.66
C MET A 83 -6.30 -18.04 10.11
N ILE A 84 -5.43 -17.84 9.12
CA ILE A 84 -5.32 -16.54 8.43
C ILE A 84 -6.67 -16.16 7.81
N ALA A 85 -7.32 -17.06 7.07
CA ALA A 85 -8.62 -16.78 6.46
C ALA A 85 -9.68 -16.39 7.52
N ILE A 86 -9.73 -17.13 8.63
CA ILE A 86 -10.66 -16.86 9.75
C ILE A 86 -10.38 -15.49 10.38
N GLU A 87 -9.11 -15.18 10.65
CA GLU A 87 -8.74 -13.89 11.25
C GLU A 87 -9.02 -12.73 10.31
N MET A 88 -8.71 -12.87 9.01
CA MET A 88 -8.99 -11.82 8.04
C MET A 88 -10.48 -11.52 7.93
N GLU A 89 -11.33 -12.55 8.01
CA GLU A 89 -12.79 -12.38 8.07
C GLU A 89 -13.24 -11.74 9.39
N HIS A 90 -12.72 -12.21 10.52
CA HIS A 90 -13.01 -11.66 11.85
C HIS A 90 -12.64 -10.17 11.97
N ASP A 91 -11.47 -9.81 11.44
CA ASP A 91 -10.93 -8.44 11.42
C ASP A 91 -11.60 -7.55 10.37
N ARG A 92 -12.63 -8.06 9.68
CA ARG A 92 -13.45 -7.36 8.69
C ARG A 92 -12.69 -6.88 7.46
N TYR A 93 -11.59 -7.53 7.10
CA TYR A 93 -10.97 -7.32 5.80
C TYR A 93 -11.89 -7.83 4.69
N GLN A 94 -11.99 -7.07 3.60
CA GLN A 94 -12.65 -7.58 2.39
C GLN A 94 -11.85 -8.72 1.79
N SER A 95 -12.52 -9.76 1.30
CA SER A 95 -11.84 -10.81 0.55
C SER A 95 -11.23 -10.27 -0.76
N PRO A 96 -10.12 -10.83 -1.24
CA PRO A 96 -9.51 -10.47 -2.53
C PRO A 96 -10.52 -10.56 -3.68
N ALA A 97 -11.39 -11.57 -3.62
CA ALA A 97 -12.44 -11.75 -4.60
C ALA A 97 -13.42 -10.57 -4.65
N ASN A 98 -13.74 -9.92 -3.52
CA ASN A 98 -14.57 -8.72 -3.50
C ASN A 98 -13.86 -7.50 -4.10
N ILE A 99 -12.55 -7.34 -3.86
CA ILE A 99 -11.74 -6.27 -4.45
C ILE A 99 -11.68 -6.41 -5.98
N ILE A 100 -11.43 -7.63 -6.47
CA ILE A 100 -11.30 -7.93 -7.90
C ILE A 100 -12.64 -7.88 -8.62
N ALA A 101 -13.68 -8.47 -8.01
CA ALA A 101 -15.01 -8.63 -8.61
C ALA A 101 -15.88 -7.38 -8.54
N SER A 102 -15.42 -6.28 -7.94
CA SER A 102 -16.13 -4.99 -7.87
C SER A 102 -16.30 -4.30 -9.24
N ARG A 103 -16.81 -5.02 -10.25
CA ARG A 103 -17.54 -4.45 -11.39
C ARG A 103 -19.00 -4.32 -10.95
N ARG A 104 -19.47 -3.07 -10.85
CA ARG A 104 -20.87 -2.65 -10.97
C ARG A 104 -21.87 -3.46 -10.14
N GLY A 105 -22.14 -3.05 -8.90
CA GLY A 105 -23.46 -3.14 -8.25
C GLY A 105 -24.24 -4.47 -8.25
N LEU A 106 -23.63 -5.62 -8.58
CA LEU A 106 -24.39 -6.85 -8.87
C LEU A 106 -24.38 -7.90 -7.75
N ARG A 107 -23.54 -7.79 -6.72
CA ARG A 107 -23.55 -8.74 -5.60
C ARG A 107 -23.97 -8.06 -4.31
N LYS A 108 -25.12 -8.49 -3.78
CA LYS A 108 -25.69 -8.04 -2.51
C LYS A 108 -24.96 -8.62 -1.29
N THR A 109 -24.18 -9.68 -1.47
CA THR A 109 -23.44 -10.37 -0.41
C THR A 109 -21.94 -10.37 -0.70
N PRO A 110 -21.10 -9.94 0.26
CA PRO A 110 -19.65 -10.10 0.18
C PRO A 110 -19.29 -11.58 0.04
N LEU A 111 -18.33 -11.90 -0.82
CA LEU A 111 -17.72 -13.22 -0.85
C LEU A 111 -16.92 -13.45 0.44
N PRO A 112 -17.08 -14.61 1.11
CA PRO A 112 -16.33 -14.93 2.31
C PRO A 112 -14.84 -15.16 1.99
N TRP A 113 -14.02 -15.14 3.03
CA TRP A 113 -12.63 -15.58 2.94
C TRP A 113 -12.55 -17.10 2.80
N ASP A 114 -11.59 -17.57 2.02
CA ASP A 114 -11.28 -18.98 1.93
C ASP A 114 -9.76 -19.20 1.88
N VAL A 115 -9.32 -20.44 2.06
CA VAL A 115 -7.90 -20.80 2.09
C VAL A 115 -7.22 -20.54 0.74
N SER A 116 -7.94 -20.75 -0.38
CA SER A 116 -7.38 -20.52 -1.70
C SER A 116 -7.06 -19.04 -1.95
N GLN A 117 -7.85 -18.12 -1.38
CA GLN A 117 -7.57 -16.68 -1.42
C GLN A 117 -6.31 -16.32 -0.62
N VAL A 118 -6.03 -17.04 0.47
CA VAL A 118 -4.77 -16.88 1.23
C VAL A 118 -3.59 -17.39 0.39
N ASP A 119 -3.72 -18.55 -0.23
CA ASP A 119 -2.70 -19.10 -1.13
C ASP A 119 -2.42 -18.18 -2.33
N ASP A 120 -3.48 -17.64 -2.94
CA ASP A 120 -3.41 -16.67 -4.04
C ASP A 120 -2.67 -15.39 -3.62
N LEU A 121 -2.97 -14.84 -2.44
CA LEU A 121 -2.27 -13.67 -1.93
C LEU A 121 -0.80 -13.96 -1.63
N LEU A 122 -0.45 -15.15 -1.14
CA LEU A 122 0.95 -15.52 -0.92
C LEU A 122 1.73 -15.75 -2.24
N SER A 123 1.02 -15.86 -3.36
CA SER A 123 1.60 -15.91 -4.71
C SER A 123 1.85 -14.52 -5.29
N ILE A 124 3.10 -14.08 -5.25
CA ILE A 124 3.54 -12.78 -5.81
C ILE A 124 3.14 -12.62 -7.28
N GLN A 125 3.24 -13.70 -8.06
CA GLN A 125 2.86 -13.69 -9.48
C GLN A 125 1.36 -13.38 -9.65
N TRP A 126 0.51 -14.02 -8.84
CA TRP A 126 -0.93 -13.78 -8.87
C TRP A 126 -1.26 -12.35 -8.45
N VAL A 127 -0.66 -11.86 -7.36
CA VAL A 127 -0.87 -10.48 -6.88
C VAL A 127 -0.47 -9.47 -7.95
N ASN A 128 0.65 -9.68 -8.64
CA ASN A 128 1.09 -8.83 -9.73
C ASN A 128 0.14 -8.80 -10.92
N ASP A 129 -0.38 -9.97 -11.31
CA ASP A 129 -1.31 -10.05 -12.42
C ASP A 129 -2.61 -9.30 -12.11
N GLU A 130 -3.09 -9.36 -10.86
CA GLU A 130 -4.27 -8.61 -10.42
C GLU A 130 -4.01 -7.11 -10.25
N ILE A 131 -2.89 -6.69 -9.67
CA ILE A 131 -2.48 -5.27 -9.61
C ILE A 131 -2.38 -4.69 -11.02
N LYS A 132 -1.80 -5.43 -11.98
CA LYS A 132 -1.72 -5.00 -13.39
C LYS A 132 -3.11 -4.81 -14.00
N LYS A 133 -4.07 -5.70 -13.71
CA LYS A 133 -5.46 -5.58 -14.18
C LYS A 133 -6.17 -4.38 -13.53
N LEU A 134 -6.00 -4.18 -12.23
CA LEU A 134 -6.62 -3.08 -11.48
C LEU A 134 -6.06 -1.72 -11.91
N ASN A 135 -4.74 -1.62 -12.12
CA ASN A 135 -4.09 -0.41 -12.61
C ASN A 135 -4.55 0.02 -14.01
N LYS A 136 -4.90 -0.94 -14.88
CA LYS A 136 -5.40 -0.65 -16.24
C LYS A 136 -6.84 -0.17 -16.27
N LYS A 137 -7.65 -0.49 -15.24
CA LYS A 137 -9.09 -0.21 -15.24
C LYS A 137 -9.45 1.25 -14.93
N GLU A 138 -8.49 2.07 -14.46
CA GLU A 138 -8.77 3.43 -13.94
C GLU A 138 -8.19 4.57 -14.78
N ILE A 139 -7.64 4.29 -15.98
CA ILE A 139 -7.24 5.35 -16.92
C ILE A 139 -8.48 5.87 -17.68
N HIS A 140 -9.42 6.46 -16.95
CA HIS A 140 -10.35 7.45 -17.48
C HIS A 140 -10.18 8.70 -16.63
N HIS A 141 -9.18 9.51 -16.95
CA HIS A 141 -9.21 10.90 -16.52
C HIS A 141 -10.46 11.53 -17.13
N PRO A 142 -11.38 12.12 -16.34
CA PRO A 142 -12.31 13.07 -16.92
C PRO A 142 -11.48 14.19 -17.56
N PRO A 143 -11.85 14.69 -18.75
CA PRO A 143 -11.16 15.83 -19.33
C PRO A 143 -11.19 16.97 -18.31
N ILE A 144 -10.02 17.51 -17.98
CA ILE A 144 -9.90 18.74 -17.19
C ILE A 144 -10.67 19.79 -17.99
N GLN A 145 -11.87 20.15 -17.53
CA GLN A 145 -12.57 21.29 -18.08
C GLN A 145 -11.74 22.52 -17.71
N PRO A 146 -11.29 23.32 -18.69
CA PRO A 146 -10.63 24.59 -18.37
C PRO A 146 -11.60 25.43 -17.53
N ALA A 147 -11.08 25.97 -16.43
CA ALA A 147 -11.84 26.83 -15.53
C ALA A 147 -12.55 27.92 -16.34
N ALA A 148 -13.85 28.09 -16.09
CA ALA A 148 -14.63 29.17 -16.66
C ALA A 148 -13.93 30.49 -16.32
N VAL A 149 -13.57 31.25 -17.35
CA VAL A 149 -13.08 32.62 -17.22
C VAL A 149 -14.25 33.42 -16.66
N ASP A 150 -14.12 33.88 -15.42
CA ASP A 150 -15.04 34.85 -14.81
C ASP A 150 -15.07 36.09 -15.70
N ASN A 151 -16.15 36.26 -16.46
CA ASN A 151 -16.46 37.53 -17.09
C ASN A 151 -16.99 38.46 -16.01
N LEU A 152 -16.10 39.25 -15.43
CA LEU A 152 -16.45 40.50 -14.75
C LEU A 152 -17.10 41.43 -15.78
N SER A 153 -18.42 41.45 -15.79
CA SER A 153 -19.20 42.49 -16.47
C SER A 153 -19.09 43.76 -15.63
N ASP A 154 -18.22 44.68 -16.05
CA ASP A 154 -18.34 46.09 -15.70
C ASP A 154 -19.72 46.58 -16.14
N SER A 155 -20.52 47.01 -15.18
CA SER A 155 -21.74 47.75 -15.43
C SER A 155 -21.88 48.83 -14.37
N GLU A 156 -20.95 49.78 -14.38
CA GLU A 156 -21.21 51.12 -13.85
C GLU A 156 -21.90 51.94 -14.94
N LYS A 157 -23.17 52.27 -14.69
CA LYS A 157 -23.81 53.50 -15.17
C LYS A 157 -24.94 53.90 -14.23
#